data_AF-A0A1T4NED7-F1
#
_entry.id   AF-A0A1T4NED7-F1
#
_cell.length_a   1.000
_cell.length_b   1.000
_cell.length_c   1.000
_cell.angle_alpha   90.00
_cell.angle_beta   90.00
_cell.angle_gamma   90.00
#
_symmetry.space_group_name_H-M   'P 1'
#
loop_
_entity.id
_entity.type
_entity.pdbx_description
1 polymer ?
#
loop_
_entity_poly.entity_id
_entity_poly.type
_entity_poly.pdbx_seq_one_letter_code
_entity_poly.pdbx_strand_id
1 'polypeptide(L)'
;MANTFVKLDLVETNKTLGKVMVIECHGRTRLKGFGDQEFTHYECVSEKTAIVDLYVPNAKKAVPTEFMDIIIAKGLRVVPFTYRIGQNGQVGTVLLADSVEIDKNAPKEFLESTPEVQKVVGATQETLSYLGKVADYEKTYGELLFMSAIPEYLVVNNQRTNDISHYRVTVISSEQKTKLTVNCLDTELDYTQFSRLKSKVTFENMRPTAIYDDNSSVERGGVEIAYTSDSVKLATSFVSSTPTQLKASAQNQEKK
;
A
#
# COMPACT_ATOMS: atom_id res chain seq x y z
N MET A 1 -21.24 -1.38 -8.97
CA MET A 1 -19.94 -0.67 -9.01
C MET A 1 -18.87 -1.66 -8.62
N ALA A 2 -17.77 -1.76 -9.37
CA ALA A 2 -16.65 -2.60 -8.97
C ALA A 2 -15.99 -1.96 -7.75
N ASN A 3 -15.81 -2.71 -6.66
CA ASN A 3 -15.06 -2.24 -5.50
C ASN A 3 -13.64 -1.94 -5.97
N THR A 4 -13.26 -0.66 -6.00
CA THR A 4 -11.90 -0.26 -6.35
C THR A 4 -11.09 -0.38 -5.09
N PHE A 5 -10.53 -1.57 -4.83
CA PHE A 5 -9.65 -1.74 -3.69
C PHE A 5 -8.35 -1.00 -3.93
N VAL A 6 -8.02 -0.10 -3.02
CA VAL A 6 -6.68 0.49 -2.96
C VAL A 6 -5.70 -0.61 -2.60
N LYS A 7 -4.74 -0.89 -3.50
CA LYS A 7 -3.67 -1.86 -3.26
C LYS A 7 -2.43 -1.07 -2.85
N LEU A 8 -1.82 -1.41 -1.73
CA LEU A 8 -0.59 -0.80 -1.27
C LEU A 8 0.58 -1.71 -1.62
N ASP A 9 1.41 -1.30 -2.58
CA ASP A 9 2.64 -2.02 -2.90
C ASP A 9 3.60 -1.96 -1.70
N LEU A 10 4.19 -3.10 -1.37
CA LEU A 10 5.23 -3.18 -0.35
C LEU A 10 6.61 -3.07 -1.00
N VAL A 11 7.57 -2.58 -0.22
CA VAL A 11 9.00 -2.70 -0.52
C VAL A 11 9.35 -4.19 -0.73
N GLU A 12 10.44 -4.48 -1.46
CA GLU A 12 10.91 -5.84 -1.74
C GLU A 12 10.73 -6.82 -0.56
N THR A 13 10.16 -7.99 -0.85
CA THR A 13 9.71 -8.99 0.13
C THR A 13 10.72 -9.32 1.21
N ASN A 14 11.98 -9.54 0.87
CA ASN A 14 13.03 -9.87 1.84
C ASN A 14 13.29 -8.72 2.83
N LYS A 15 13.15 -7.46 2.38
CA LYS A 15 13.24 -6.29 3.27
C LYS A 15 11.99 -6.16 4.13
N THR A 16 10.83 -6.47 3.58
CA THR A 16 9.55 -6.30 4.24
C THR A 16 9.28 -7.39 5.26
N LEU A 17 9.14 -8.65 4.84
CA LEU A 17 8.75 -9.78 5.70
C LEU A 17 9.96 -10.55 6.27
N GLY A 18 11.16 -10.32 5.75
CA GLY A 18 12.31 -11.20 6.04
C GLY A 18 12.12 -12.55 5.34
N LYS A 19 12.71 -13.60 5.90
CA LYS A 19 12.47 -14.97 5.44
C LYS A 19 11.02 -15.38 5.71
N VAL A 20 10.41 -16.05 4.73
CA VAL A 20 9.02 -16.53 4.81
C VAL A 20 9.02 -18.04 4.63
N MET A 21 8.43 -18.75 5.60
CA MET A 21 8.35 -20.20 5.65
C MET A 21 6.90 -20.64 5.62
N VAL A 22 6.59 -21.63 4.80
CA VAL A 22 5.24 -22.17 4.66
C VAL A 22 4.93 -23.14 5.80
N ILE A 23 3.82 -22.90 6.49
CA ILE A 23 3.22 -23.84 7.46
C ILE A 23 2.20 -24.72 6.74
N GLU A 24 1.36 -24.12 5.91
CA GLU A 24 0.32 -24.84 5.19
C GLU A 24 0.04 -24.18 3.83
N CYS A 25 -0.21 -25.00 2.81
CA CYS A 25 -0.67 -24.51 1.50
C CYS A 25 -2.10 -24.96 1.28
N HIS A 26 -3.03 -24.02 1.42
CA HIS A 26 -4.44 -24.23 1.15
C HIS A 26 -4.68 -24.01 -0.35
N GLY A 27 -5.04 -25.09 -1.05
CA GLY A 27 -5.13 -25.18 -2.51
C GLY A 27 -5.75 -23.97 -3.22
N ARG A 28 -7.07 -23.99 -3.49
CA ARG A 28 -7.78 -22.83 -4.04
C ARG A 28 -8.80 -22.32 -3.04
N THR A 29 -8.73 -21.04 -2.73
CA THR A 29 -9.68 -20.35 -1.85
C THR A 29 -10.27 -19.14 -2.53
N ARG A 30 -11.45 -18.71 -2.09
CA ARG A 30 -12.12 -17.51 -2.58
C ARG A 30 -12.17 -16.47 -1.47
N LEU A 31 -11.69 -15.27 -1.78
CA LEU A 31 -11.79 -14.14 -0.87
C LEU A 31 -13.06 -13.36 -1.17
N LYS A 32 -13.94 -13.27 -0.17
CA LYS A 32 -15.16 -12.46 -0.27
C LYS A 32 -14.77 -11.00 -0.52
N GLY A 33 -15.42 -10.37 -1.50
CA GLY A 33 -15.09 -9.01 -1.94
C GLY A 33 -14.27 -8.95 -3.23
N PHE A 34 -13.56 -10.03 -3.60
CA PHE A 34 -12.79 -10.13 -4.85
C PHE A 34 -13.57 -10.79 -6.01
N GLY A 35 -14.91 -10.81 -5.91
CA GLY A 35 -15.78 -11.50 -6.88
C GLY A 35 -15.58 -13.02 -6.87
N ASP A 36 -15.67 -13.64 -8.04
CA ASP A 36 -15.48 -15.09 -8.23
C ASP A 36 -14.00 -15.49 -8.41
N GLN A 37 -13.07 -14.59 -8.11
CA GLN A 37 -11.65 -14.86 -8.25
C GLN A 37 -11.19 -15.92 -7.23
N GLU A 38 -10.52 -16.96 -7.74
CA GLU A 38 -9.85 -17.98 -6.92
C GLU A 38 -8.38 -17.59 -6.70
N PHE A 39 -7.89 -17.86 -5.49
CA PHE A 39 -6.54 -17.58 -5.04
C PHE A 39 -5.89 -18.86 -4.54
N THR A 40 -4.59 -19.01 -4.73
CA THR A 40 -3.80 -19.99 -3.97
C THR A 40 -3.36 -19.35 -2.66
N HIS A 41 -3.63 -20.01 -1.53
CA HIS A 41 -3.37 -19.48 -0.19
C HIS A 41 -2.22 -20.24 0.47
N TYR A 42 -1.24 -19.48 0.94
CA TYR A 42 -0.12 -19.95 1.73
C TYR A 42 -0.26 -19.37 3.14
N GLU A 43 -0.38 -20.24 4.13
CA GLU A 43 -0.24 -19.91 5.53
C GLU A 43 1.25 -20.01 5.90
N CYS A 44 1.83 -18.90 6.33
CA CYS A 44 3.27 -18.77 6.51
C CYS A 44 3.63 -18.16 7.87
N VAL A 45 4.85 -18.46 8.35
CA VAL A 45 5.56 -17.67 9.36
C VAL A 45 6.62 -16.83 8.65
N SER A 46 6.84 -15.60 9.12
CA SER A 46 7.95 -14.78 8.66
C SER A 46 8.80 -14.29 9.84
N GLU A 47 10.06 -13.92 9.60
CA GLU A 47 10.97 -13.42 10.66
C GLU A 47 10.44 -12.16 11.36
N LYS A 48 9.51 -11.43 10.72
CA LYS A 48 8.98 -10.15 11.20
C LYS A 48 7.50 -10.20 11.60
N THR A 49 6.81 -11.30 11.33
CA THR A 49 5.36 -11.44 11.57
C THR A 49 5.03 -12.90 11.78
N ALA A 50 4.39 -13.20 12.91
CA ALA A 50 4.14 -14.58 13.38
C ALA A 50 3.24 -15.39 12.44
N ILE A 51 2.23 -14.76 11.82
CA ILE A 51 1.34 -15.40 10.85
C ILE A 51 1.11 -14.46 9.67
N VAL A 52 1.44 -14.96 8.49
CA VAL A 52 1.31 -14.29 7.20
C VAL A 52 0.41 -15.14 6.30
N ASP A 53 -0.81 -14.67 6.08
CA ASP A 53 -1.72 -15.23 5.08
C ASP A 53 -1.43 -14.59 3.72
N LEU A 54 -0.80 -15.35 2.81
CA LEU A 54 -0.38 -14.88 1.50
C LEU A 54 -1.25 -15.50 0.39
N TYR A 55 -1.80 -14.65 -0.47
CA TYR A 55 -2.70 -15.07 -1.54
C TYR A 55 -2.11 -14.75 -2.92
N VAL A 56 -2.11 -15.74 -3.82
CA VAL A 56 -1.68 -15.60 -5.22
C VAL A 56 -2.90 -15.72 -6.13
N PRO A 57 -3.31 -14.66 -6.84
CA PRO A 57 -4.50 -14.67 -7.69
C PRO A 57 -4.34 -15.49 -8.98
N ASN A 58 -3.10 -15.66 -9.46
CA ASN A 58 -2.83 -16.43 -10.68
C ASN A 58 -2.24 -17.79 -10.31
N ALA A 59 -3.05 -18.84 -10.43
CA ALA A 59 -2.63 -20.21 -10.11
C ALA A 59 -1.40 -20.69 -10.89
N LYS A 60 -1.09 -20.11 -12.07
CA LYS A 60 0.13 -20.45 -12.84
C LYS A 60 1.40 -19.83 -12.26
N LYS A 61 1.26 -18.80 -11.42
CA LYS A 61 2.36 -18.10 -10.74
C LYS A 61 2.47 -18.52 -9.26
N ALA A 62 1.57 -19.38 -8.82
CA ALA A 62 1.65 -20.12 -7.57
C ALA A 62 2.46 -21.40 -7.81
N VAL A 63 3.21 -21.83 -6.81
CA VAL A 63 4.00 -23.07 -6.83
C VAL A 63 3.49 -24.02 -5.74
N PRO A 64 3.47 -25.34 -5.96
CA PRO A 64 3.21 -26.30 -4.90
C PRO A 64 4.37 -26.26 -3.90
N THR A 65 4.04 -26.23 -2.60
CA THR A 65 5.01 -26.13 -1.50
C THR A 65 4.75 -27.23 -0.47
N GLU A 66 5.81 -27.66 0.21
CA GLU A 66 5.75 -28.57 1.34
C GLU A 66 5.84 -27.82 2.68
N PHE A 67 5.56 -28.52 3.78
CA PHE A 67 5.75 -28.00 5.12
C PHE A 67 7.21 -27.55 5.32
N MET A 68 7.41 -26.35 5.85
CA MET A 68 8.71 -25.71 6.10
C MET A 68 9.50 -25.31 4.86
N ASP A 69 8.88 -25.26 3.68
CA ASP A 69 9.52 -24.66 2.51
C ASP A 69 9.71 -23.16 2.72
N ILE A 70 10.89 -22.66 2.35
CA ILE A 70 11.17 -21.22 2.31
C ILE A 70 10.74 -20.69 0.95
N ILE A 71 9.97 -19.60 0.97
CA ILE A 71 9.45 -18.99 -0.24
C ILE A 71 9.89 -17.54 -0.41
N ILE A 72 10.01 -17.14 -1.67
CA ILE A 72 10.19 -15.76 -2.09
C ILE A 72 8.90 -15.33 -2.79
N ALA A 73 8.11 -14.49 -2.13
CA ALA A 73 6.99 -13.82 -2.76
C ALA A 73 7.50 -12.63 -3.60
N LYS A 74 6.91 -12.37 -4.76
CA LYS A 74 7.23 -11.20 -5.60
C LYS A 74 5.98 -10.36 -5.83
N GLY A 75 6.16 -9.05 -5.94
CA GLY A 75 5.05 -8.11 -6.16
C GLY A 75 4.05 -8.11 -5.01
N LEU A 76 4.57 -8.06 -3.77
CA LEU A 76 3.74 -8.05 -2.57
C LEU A 76 2.93 -6.76 -2.49
N ARG A 77 1.63 -6.93 -2.22
CA ARG A 77 0.66 -5.86 -2.05
C ARG A 77 -0.23 -6.15 -0.85
N VAL A 78 -0.60 -5.10 -0.15
CA VAL A 78 -1.61 -5.17 0.91
C VAL A 78 -2.91 -4.61 0.36
N VAL A 79 -3.99 -5.36 0.55
CA VAL A 79 -5.31 -4.97 0.06
C VAL A 79 -6.31 -5.03 1.21
N PRO A 80 -7.05 -3.95 1.47
CA PRO A 80 -8.13 -3.99 2.44
C PRO A 80 -9.26 -4.88 1.90
N PHE A 81 -9.86 -5.68 2.78
CA PHE A 81 -10.92 -6.61 2.42
C PHE A 81 -11.99 -6.66 3.51
N THR A 82 -13.20 -7.07 3.15
CA THR A 82 -14.31 -7.24 4.10
C THR A 82 -14.54 -8.72 4.33
N TYR A 83 -14.45 -9.16 5.59
CA TYR A 83 -14.86 -10.50 6.00
C TYR A 83 -16.09 -10.43 6.91
N ARG A 84 -16.97 -11.44 6.83
CA ARG A 84 -18.09 -11.55 7.79
C ARG A 84 -17.71 -12.59 8.83
N ILE A 85 -17.51 -12.18 10.09
CA ILE A 85 -17.69 -13.07 11.23
C ILE A 85 -19.09 -12.78 11.79
N GLY A 86 -20.05 -13.65 11.50
CA GLY A 86 -21.43 -13.49 11.98
C GLY A 86 -22.18 -12.28 11.39
N GLN A 87 -23.01 -11.63 12.20
CA GLN A 87 -23.91 -10.53 11.79
C GLN A 87 -23.18 -9.17 11.61
N ASN A 88 -21.94 -9.04 12.08
CA ASN A 88 -21.16 -7.81 11.94
C ASN A 88 -20.06 -8.02 10.89
N GLY A 89 -20.15 -7.28 9.78
CA GLY A 89 -19.05 -7.23 8.81
C GLY A 89 -17.82 -6.62 9.48
N GLN A 90 -16.70 -7.31 9.45
CA GLN A 90 -15.41 -6.79 9.88
C GLN A 90 -14.55 -6.50 8.65
N VAL A 91 -13.75 -5.45 8.73
CA VAL A 91 -12.84 -5.06 7.65
C VAL A 91 -11.42 -5.36 8.13
N GLY A 92 -10.63 -5.99 7.27
CA GLY A 92 -9.24 -6.32 7.53
C GLY A 92 -8.36 -6.02 6.32
N THR A 93 -7.14 -6.53 6.35
CA THR A 93 -6.19 -6.48 5.23
C THR A 93 -5.72 -7.89 4.88
N VAL A 94 -5.39 -8.13 3.62
CA VAL A 94 -4.74 -9.36 3.14
C VAL A 94 -3.46 -9.02 2.38
N LEU A 95 -2.51 -9.96 2.37
CA LEU A 95 -1.30 -9.89 1.54
C LEU A 95 -1.52 -10.65 0.23
N LEU A 96 -1.41 -9.93 -0.89
CA LEU A 96 -1.40 -10.50 -2.23
C LEU A 96 0.01 -10.53 -2.78
N ALA A 97 0.42 -11.64 -3.41
CA ALA A 97 1.65 -11.71 -4.19
C ALA A 97 1.33 -11.91 -5.67
N ASP A 98 2.14 -11.35 -6.57
CA ASP A 98 2.04 -11.63 -8.00
C ASP A 98 2.51 -13.05 -8.34
N SER A 99 3.55 -13.52 -7.65
CA SER A 99 4.09 -14.87 -7.80
C SER A 99 4.82 -15.33 -6.52
N VAL A 100 5.00 -16.64 -6.41
CA VAL A 100 5.78 -17.28 -5.34
C VAL A 100 6.78 -18.24 -5.98
N GLU A 101 8.00 -18.27 -5.44
CA GLU A 101 9.06 -19.20 -5.81
C GLU A 101 9.61 -19.87 -4.54
N ILE A 102 10.06 -21.13 -4.64
CA ILE A 102 10.73 -21.82 -3.52
C ILE A 102 12.21 -21.46 -3.55
N ASP A 103 12.73 -20.99 -2.42
CA ASP A 103 14.17 -20.83 -2.23
C ASP A 103 14.77 -22.13 -1.68
N LYS A 104 15.28 -22.96 -2.59
CA LYS A 104 15.91 -24.24 -2.25
C LYS A 104 17.22 -24.10 -1.50
N ASN A 105 17.84 -22.92 -1.51
CA ASN A 105 19.15 -22.68 -0.91
C ASN A 105 19.05 -21.91 0.42
N ALA A 106 17.85 -21.48 0.82
CA ALA A 106 17.67 -20.74 2.06
C ALA A 106 17.90 -21.65 3.28
N PRO A 107 18.69 -21.20 4.28
CA PRO A 107 18.79 -21.90 5.54
C PRO A 107 17.43 -21.91 6.23
N LYS A 108 17.04 -23.05 6.82
CA LYS A 108 15.73 -23.21 7.48
C LYS A 108 15.62 -22.48 8.83
N GLU A 109 16.74 -22.03 9.39
CA GLU A 109 16.79 -21.30 10.66
C GLU A 109 16.28 -19.87 10.50
N PHE A 110 15.38 -19.41 11.37
CA PHE A 110 14.89 -18.03 11.40
C PHE A 110 15.81 -17.18 12.28
N LEU A 111 16.18 -15.98 11.82
CA LEU A 111 16.78 -14.99 12.71
C LEU A 111 15.64 -14.43 13.57
N GLU A 112 15.67 -14.68 14.88
CA GLU A 112 14.75 -14.04 15.83
C GLU A 112 14.87 -12.52 15.69
N SER A 113 13.78 -11.86 15.26
CA SER A 113 13.68 -10.41 15.31
C SER A 113 12.51 -10.02 16.22
N THR A 114 12.81 -9.24 17.25
CA THR A 114 11.82 -8.57 18.11
C THR A 114 11.39 -7.25 17.45
N PRO A 115 10.14 -6.78 17.61
CA PRO A 115 8.95 -7.41 18.17
C PRO A 115 8.07 -8.06 17.07
N GLU A 116 7.50 -9.22 17.36
CA GLU A 116 6.53 -9.86 16.48
C GLU A 116 5.33 -8.93 16.25
N VAL A 117 5.05 -8.59 14.99
CA VAL A 117 3.76 -7.98 14.65
C VAL A 117 2.72 -9.10 14.62
N GLN A 118 1.68 -8.99 15.44
CA GLN A 118 0.55 -9.92 15.36
C GLN A 118 -0.15 -9.74 14.02
N LYS A 119 -0.38 -10.88 13.33
CA LYS A 119 -1.21 -11.13 12.14
C LYS A 119 -1.59 -9.92 11.27
N VAL A 120 -1.24 -9.96 9.98
CA VAL A 120 -1.67 -8.92 9.00
C VAL A 120 -3.19 -8.98 8.68
N VAL A 121 -3.95 -9.90 9.29
CA VAL A 121 -5.40 -10.08 9.11
C VAL A 121 -6.16 -9.45 10.28
N GLY A 122 -6.98 -8.45 9.96
CA GLY A 122 -7.67 -7.61 10.94
C GLY A 122 -6.73 -6.49 11.38
N ALA A 123 -6.87 -5.30 10.81
CA ALA A 123 -5.91 -4.23 11.07
C ALA A 123 -5.97 -3.81 12.54
N THR A 124 -4.90 -4.12 13.27
CA THR A 124 -4.61 -3.49 14.56
C THR A 124 -3.75 -2.24 14.30
N GLN A 125 -3.60 -1.40 15.32
CA GLN A 125 -2.71 -0.23 15.24
C GLN A 125 -1.25 -0.64 14.96
N GLU A 126 -0.83 -1.81 15.43
CA GLU A 126 0.50 -2.38 15.17
C GLU A 126 0.66 -2.79 13.70
N THR A 127 -0.34 -3.44 13.11
CA THR A 127 -0.34 -3.77 11.67
C THR A 127 -0.20 -2.52 10.83
N LEU A 128 -0.97 -1.46 11.13
CA LEU A 128 -0.93 -0.21 10.38
C LEU A 128 0.41 0.53 10.54
N SER A 129 0.97 0.53 11.75
CA SER A 129 2.31 1.08 12.03
C SER A 129 3.40 0.35 11.25
N TYR A 130 3.33 -0.98 11.19
CA TYR A 130 4.25 -1.79 10.38
C TYR A 130 4.10 -1.49 8.90
N LEU A 131 2.86 -1.47 8.37
CA LEU A 131 2.57 -1.12 6.97
C LEU A 131 3.15 0.24 6.59
N GLY A 132 3.08 1.24 7.48
CA GLY A 132 3.69 2.55 7.26
C GLY A 132 5.20 2.54 7.04
N LYS A 133 5.91 1.55 7.58
CA LYS A 133 7.38 1.44 7.43
C LYS A 133 7.81 0.73 6.15
N VAL A 134 6.93 -0.09 5.57
CA VAL A 134 7.26 -1.01 4.47
C VAL A 134 6.43 -0.77 3.20
N ALA A 135 5.59 0.25 3.20
CA ALA A 135 4.81 0.65 2.04
C ALA A 135 5.63 1.50 1.07
N ASP A 136 5.48 1.22 -0.23
CA ASP A 136 6.04 2.00 -1.32
C ASP A 136 4.93 2.85 -1.95
N TYR A 137 4.69 4.02 -1.37
CA TYR A 137 3.61 4.92 -1.80
C TYR A 137 3.85 5.48 -3.20
N GLU A 138 5.11 5.76 -3.54
CA GLU A 138 5.46 6.30 -4.85
C GLU A 138 5.17 5.26 -5.94
N LYS A 139 5.53 4.00 -5.72
CA LYS A 139 5.17 2.92 -6.66
C LYS A 139 3.66 2.66 -6.70
N THR A 140 3.00 2.75 -5.55
CA THR A 140 1.55 2.47 -5.45
C THR A 140 0.73 3.49 -6.22
N TYR A 141 1.03 4.77 -6.02
CA TYR A 141 0.18 5.88 -6.46
C TYR A 141 0.77 6.70 -7.59
N GLY A 142 2.07 6.58 -7.85
CA GLY A 142 2.77 7.39 -8.82
C GLY A 142 2.64 8.87 -8.51
N GLU A 143 2.41 9.66 -9.55
CA GLU A 143 2.24 11.10 -9.41
C GLU A 143 0.91 11.46 -8.74
N LEU A 144 0.99 12.26 -7.67
CA LEU A 144 -0.15 12.79 -6.94
C LEU A 144 -0.39 14.25 -7.30
N LEU A 145 -1.60 14.55 -7.78
CA LEU A 145 -2.03 15.92 -8.09
C LEU A 145 -2.92 16.46 -6.97
N PHE A 146 -2.56 17.64 -6.45
CA PHE A 146 -3.31 18.32 -5.40
C PHE A 146 -4.73 18.68 -5.86
N MET A 147 -5.75 18.41 -5.05
CA MET A 147 -7.13 18.83 -5.33
C MET A 147 -7.63 19.91 -4.38
N SER A 148 -7.50 19.69 -3.07
CA SER A 148 -8.01 20.58 -2.03
C SER A 148 -7.38 20.26 -0.68
N ALA A 149 -7.38 21.23 0.23
CA ALA A 149 -7.09 21.04 1.65
C ALA A 149 -8.21 21.72 2.46
N ILE A 150 -8.74 21.00 3.45
CA ILE A 150 -9.83 21.48 4.32
C ILE A 150 -9.38 21.35 5.77
N PRO A 151 -9.46 22.41 6.60
CA PRO A 151 -9.10 22.32 8.00
C PRO A 151 -10.10 21.47 8.79
N GLU A 152 -9.60 20.53 9.57
CA GLU A 152 -10.36 19.71 10.52
C GLU A 152 -10.04 20.14 11.94
N TYR A 153 -11.08 20.35 12.74
CA TYR A 153 -10.97 21.04 14.04
C TYR A 153 -11.00 20.04 15.19
N LEU A 154 -10.24 20.33 16.24
CA LEU A 154 -10.15 19.48 17.41
C LEU A 154 -11.52 19.36 18.08
N VAL A 155 -11.90 18.13 18.45
CA VAL A 155 -13.13 17.83 19.19
C VAL A 155 -12.75 17.41 20.61
N VAL A 156 -13.23 18.16 21.60
CA VAL A 156 -13.04 17.85 23.02
C VAL A 156 -14.42 17.71 23.65
N ASN A 157 -14.67 16.59 24.34
CA ASN A 157 -15.98 16.31 24.95
C ASN A 157 -17.17 16.43 23.97
N ASN A 158 -17.01 15.94 22.74
CA ASN A 158 -18.00 16.04 21.64
C ASN A 158 -18.35 17.47 21.20
N GLN A 159 -17.56 18.49 21.58
CA GLN A 159 -17.70 19.85 21.08
C GLN A 159 -16.51 20.22 20.20
N ARG A 160 -16.82 20.77 19.01
CA ARG A 160 -15.80 21.28 18.08
C ARG A 160 -15.22 22.57 18.65
N THR A 161 -13.90 22.61 18.76
CA THR A 161 -13.14 23.79 19.14
C THR A 161 -12.80 24.64 17.92
N ASN A 162 -12.17 25.81 18.13
CA ASN A 162 -11.64 26.65 17.05
C ASN A 162 -10.21 26.26 16.65
N ASP A 163 -9.59 25.31 17.36
CA ASP A 163 -8.23 24.88 17.10
C ASP A 163 -8.21 23.85 15.97
N ILE A 164 -7.38 24.09 14.97
CA ILE A 164 -7.18 23.17 13.85
C ILE A 164 -6.35 21.99 14.37
N SER A 165 -6.86 20.78 14.17
CA SER A 165 -6.16 19.54 14.54
C SER A 165 -5.26 19.03 13.41
N HIS A 166 -5.70 19.18 12.15
CA HIS A 166 -4.98 18.81 10.94
C HIS A 166 -5.70 19.39 9.71
N TYR A 167 -5.06 19.31 8.55
CA TYR A 167 -5.72 19.54 7.26
C TYR A 167 -6.03 18.21 6.57
N ARG A 168 -7.28 18.03 6.16
CA ARG A 168 -7.68 16.94 5.28
C ARG A 168 -7.32 17.33 3.84
N VAL A 169 -6.23 16.76 3.32
CA VAL A 169 -5.74 17.01 1.96
C VAL A 169 -6.27 15.94 1.02
N THR A 170 -6.93 16.35 -0.06
CA THR A 170 -7.37 15.46 -1.13
C THR A 170 -6.44 15.57 -2.32
N VAL A 171 -5.98 14.42 -2.83
CA VAL A 171 -5.18 14.31 -4.04
C VAL A 171 -5.79 13.28 -5.00
N ILE A 172 -5.37 13.30 -6.26
CA ILE A 172 -5.68 12.25 -7.23
C ILE A 172 -4.39 11.59 -7.71
N SER A 173 -4.36 10.27 -7.69
CA SER A 173 -3.31 9.47 -8.32
C SER A 173 -3.57 9.39 -9.81
N SER A 174 -2.60 9.81 -10.63
CA SER A 174 -2.70 9.69 -12.10
C SER A 174 -2.69 8.24 -12.58
N GLU A 175 -1.95 7.38 -11.87
CA GLU A 175 -1.76 5.97 -12.25
C GLU A 175 -2.97 5.12 -11.87
N GLN A 176 -3.41 5.21 -10.61
CA GLN A 176 -4.55 4.44 -10.11
C GLN A 176 -5.90 5.07 -10.49
N LYS A 177 -5.89 6.33 -10.96
CA LYS A 177 -7.10 7.13 -11.24
C LYS A 177 -8.06 7.18 -10.03
N THR A 178 -7.49 7.14 -8.83
CA THR A 178 -8.23 7.15 -7.57
C THR A 178 -7.96 8.42 -6.79
N LYS A 179 -8.95 8.83 -6.01
CA LYS A 179 -8.77 9.92 -5.04
C LYS A 179 -8.18 9.34 -3.77
N LEU A 180 -7.34 10.12 -3.11
CA LEU A 180 -6.83 9.81 -1.79
C LEU A 180 -7.09 10.99 -0.87
N THR A 181 -7.38 10.68 0.38
CA THR A 181 -7.48 11.63 1.46
C THR A 181 -6.35 11.38 2.45
N VAL A 182 -5.57 12.42 2.75
CA VAL A 182 -4.42 12.37 3.63
C VAL A 182 -4.57 13.46 4.70
N ASN A 183 -4.58 13.05 5.96
CA ASN A 183 -4.64 13.94 7.11
C ASN A 183 -3.23 14.48 7.38
N CYS A 184 -2.98 15.74 7.04
CA CYS A 184 -1.68 16.40 7.19
C CYS A 184 -1.61 17.17 8.51
N LEU A 185 -0.62 16.82 9.34
CA LEU A 185 -0.49 17.34 10.71
C LEU A 185 0.10 18.75 10.77
N ASP A 186 0.76 19.22 9.72
CA ASP A 186 1.27 20.59 9.60
C ASP A 186 0.12 21.60 9.42
N THR A 187 -0.23 22.27 10.52
CA THR A 187 -1.28 23.28 10.57
C THR A 187 -0.83 24.67 10.13
N GLU A 188 0.49 24.90 10.07
CA GLU A 188 1.09 26.21 9.73
C GLU A 188 1.35 26.36 8.23
N LEU A 189 1.30 25.26 7.46
CA LEU A 189 1.51 25.28 6.02
C LEU A 189 0.44 26.12 5.29
N ASP A 190 0.87 27.06 4.46
CA ASP A 190 -0.02 27.80 3.57
C ASP A 190 -0.45 26.92 2.39
N TYR A 191 -1.63 26.31 2.46
CA TYR A 191 -2.17 25.47 1.39
C TYR A 191 -2.57 26.23 0.13
N THR A 192 -2.64 27.57 0.16
CA THR A 192 -2.98 28.37 -1.04
C THR A 192 -1.86 28.36 -2.08
N GLN A 193 -0.65 27.98 -1.70
CA GLN A 193 0.48 27.79 -2.62
C GLN A 193 0.27 26.64 -3.62
N PHE A 194 -0.65 25.70 -3.34
CA PHE A 194 -0.92 24.56 -4.21
C PHE A 194 -2.07 24.85 -5.20
N SER A 195 -1.75 24.80 -6.48
CA SER A 195 -2.74 24.92 -7.56
C SER A 195 -3.49 23.61 -7.77
N ARG A 196 -4.82 23.66 -7.60
CA ARG A 196 -5.73 22.54 -7.85
C ARG A 196 -5.50 21.92 -9.24
N LEU A 197 -5.30 20.61 -9.27
CA LEU A 197 -5.05 19.74 -10.42
C LEU A 197 -3.81 20.11 -11.26
N LYS A 198 -2.96 21.01 -10.76
CA LYS A 198 -1.73 21.44 -11.44
C LYS A 198 -0.48 21.18 -10.60
N SER A 199 -0.57 21.39 -9.30
CA SER A 199 0.53 21.11 -8.37
C SER A 199 0.66 19.61 -8.17
N LYS A 200 1.82 19.07 -8.58
CA LYS A 200 2.29 17.75 -8.17
C LYS A 200 2.80 17.86 -6.74
N VAL A 201 2.40 16.94 -5.88
CA VAL A 201 2.73 16.97 -4.45
C VAL A 201 3.30 15.64 -3.97
N THR A 202 4.13 15.70 -2.94
CA THR A 202 4.62 14.56 -2.18
C THR A 202 4.31 14.78 -0.70
N PHE A 203 4.19 13.68 0.06
CA PHE A 203 3.83 13.69 1.46
C PHE A 203 5.01 13.23 2.31
N GLU A 204 5.32 13.98 3.37
CA GLU A 204 6.40 13.62 4.30
C GLU A 204 5.91 12.59 5.31
N ASN A 205 6.65 11.48 5.45
CA ASN A 205 6.35 10.40 6.39
C ASN A 205 4.88 9.93 6.34
N MET A 206 4.33 9.82 5.12
CA MET A 206 2.99 9.30 4.89
C MET A 206 2.87 7.87 5.45
N ARG A 207 1.80 7.60 6.19
CA ARG A 207 1.55 6.32 6.86
C ARG A 207 0.07 5.98 6.88
N PRO A 208 -0.33 4.71 6.73
CA PRO A 208 -1.72 4.33 6.88
C PRO A 208 -2.10 4.44 8.37
N THR A 209 -3.29 4.96 8.63
CA THR A 209 -3.79 5.17 10.01
C THR A 209 -5.06 4.41 10.31
N ALA A 210 -5.84 4.05 9.29
CA ALA A 210 -7.01 3.19 9.41
C ALA A 210 -7.38 2.57 8.05
N ILE A 211 -8.26 1.57 8.05
CA ILE A 211 -8.85 1.03 6.80
C ILE A 211 -10.00 1.93 6.27
N TYR A 212 -10.42 2.94 7.02
CA TYR A 212 -11.39 3.95 6.62
C TYR A 212 -11.17 5.22 7.44
N ASP A 213 -11.42 6.39 6.85
CA ASP A 213 -11.27 7.68 7.56
C ASP A 213 -12.33 7.84 8.66
N ASP A 214 -13.52 7.27 8.44
CA ASP A 214 -14.63 7.29 9.40
C ASP A 214 -15.65 6.15 9.19
N ASN A 215 -16.55 5.96 10.16
CA ASN A 215 -17.63 4.97 10.08
C ASN A 215 -18.56 5.20 8.87
N SER A 216 -18.73 6.45 8.43
CA SER A 216 -19.60 6.79 7.29
C SER A 216 -19.06 6.24 5.96
N SER A 217 -17.75 6.04 5.85
CA SER A 217 -17.10 5.44 4.69
C SER A 217 -17.40 3.94 4.57
N VAL A 218 -17.54 3.25 5.71
CA VAL A 218 -17.95 1.84 5.77
C VAL A 218 -19.39 1.68 5.28
N GLU A 219 -20.30 2.55 5.72
CA GLU A 219 -21.72 2.52 5.32
C GLU A 219 -21.92 2.81 3.83
N ARG A 220 -21.05 3.62 3.22
CA ARG A 220 -21.02 3.87 1.78
C ARG A 220 -20.38 2.73 0.97
N GLY A 221 -19.89 1.68 1.63
CA GLY A 221 -19.19 0.57 0.99
C GLY A 221 -17.79 0.93 0.47
N GLY A 222 -17.24 2.06 0.92
CA GLY A 222 -15.88 2.47 0.62
C GLY A 222 -14.88 1.65 1.44
N VAL A 223 -14.01 0.91 0.77
CA VAL A 223 -12.91 0.16 1.40
C VAL A 223 -11.61 0.79 0.92
N GLU A 224 -11.16 1.82 1.64
CA GLU A 224 -10.02 2.67 1.26
C GLU A 224 -9.13 2.96 2.47
N ILE A 225 -7.84 2.68 2.38
CA ILE A 225 -6.88 2.95 3.47
C ILE A 225 -6.81 4.47 3.70
N ALA A 226 -7.05 4.89 4.94
CA ALA A 226 -6.86 6.28 5.37
C ALA A 226 -5.39 6.53 5.71
N TYR A 227 -4.92 7.75 5.42
CA TYR A 227 -3.52 8.11 5.56
C TYR A 227 -3.33 9.35 6.43
N THR A 228 -2.21 9.39 7.14
CA THR A 228 -1.70 10.59 7.80
C THR A 228 -0.30 10.88 7.28
N SER A 229 0.06 12.16 7.25
CA SER A 229 1.39 12.63 6.88
C SER A 229 1.77 13.80 7.78
N ASP A 230 3.07 14.02 7.96
CA ASP A 230 3.55 15.13 8.77
C ASP A 230 3.32 16.46 8.04
N SER A 231 3.65 16.55 6.74
CA SER A 231 3.43 17.73 5.90
C SER A 231 3.32 17.35 4.42
N VAL A 232 2.88 18.28 3.57
CA VAL A 232 2.81 18.11 2.11
C VAL A 232 3.71 19.13 1.42
N LYS A 233 4.41 18.69 0.37
CA LYS A 233 5.36 19.52 -0.39
C LYS A 233 5.10 19.46 -1.88
N LEU A 234 5.52 20.48 -2.62
CA LEU A 234 5.57 20.41 -4.09
C LEU A 234 6.58 19.34 -4.49
N ALA A 235 6.20 18.45 -5.39
CA ALA A 235 7.11 17.49 -5.97
C ALA A 235 8.19 18.24 -6.76
N THR A 236 9.43 18.24 -6.26
CA THR A 236 10.57 18.72 -7.05
C THR A 236 10.79 17.74 -8.20
N SER A 237 10.50 18.18 -9.42
CA SER A 237 10.77 17.41 -10.63
C SER A 237 12.26 17.06 -10.72
N PHE A 238 12.65 15.81 -10.47
CA PHE A 238 13.95 15.31 -10.92
C PHE A 238 13.86 15.06 -12.43
N VAL A 239 14.21 16.08 -13.22
CA VAL A 239 14.62 15.89 -14.62
C VAL A 239 15.96 16.58 -14.82
N SER A 240 17.01 15.76 -14.86
CA SER A 240 18.25 16.10 -15.57
C SER A 240 18.88 14.80 -16.05
N SER A 241 18.20 14.09 -16.95
CA SER A 241 18.95 13.32 -17.95
C SER A 241 19.48 14.33 -18.96
N THR A 242 20.80 14.44 -18.99
CA THR A 242 21.63 15.26 -19.88
C THR A 242 21.06 15.34 -21.30
N PRO A 243 21.11 16.50 -21.99
CA PRO A 243 20.77 16.53 -23.41
C PRO A 243 21.80 15.69 -24.17
N THR A 244 21.39 14.53 -24.65
CA THR A 244 22.16 13.79 -25.65
C THR A 244 22.17 14.63 -26.92
N GLN A 245 23.27 15.37 -27.14
CA GLN A 245 23.56 15.94 -28.45
C GLN A 245 23.57 14.79 -29.47
N LEU A 246 22.57 14.78 -30.34
CA LEU A 246 22.59 14.04 -31.59
C LEU A 246 23.85 14.46 -32.36
N LYS A 247 24.85 13.58 -32.41
CA LYS A 247 25.91 13.67 -33.41
C LYS A 247 25.24 13.57 -34.78
N ALA A 248 25.33 14.64 -35.55
CA ALA A 248 25.00 14.63 -36.97
C ALA A 248 25.91 13.60 -37.66
N SER A 249 25.32 12.50 -38.11
CA SER A 249 25.96 11.57 -39.04
C SER A 249 26.11 12.30 -40.37
N ALA A 250 27.36 12.55 -40.78
CA ALA A 250 27.69 12.97 -42.13
C ALA A 250 27.13 11.93 -43.13
N GLN A 251 26.15 12.34 -43.93
CA GLN A 251 25.74 11.59 -45.12
C GLN A 251 26.62 12.03 -46.29
N ASN A 252 27.35 11.05 -46.82
CA ASN A 252 28.07 11.06 -48.08
C ASN A 252 27.31 11.79 -49.19
N GLN A 253 27.92 12.82 -49.76
CA GLN A 253 27.67 13.19 -51.15
C GLN A 253 28.60 12.37 -52.02
N GLU A 254 28.04 11.36 -52.69
CA GLU A 254 28.59 10.88 -53.96
C GLU A 254 27.44 10.60 -54.94
N LYS A 255 27.63 11.10 -56.16
CA LYS A 255 26.95 10.84 -57.44
C LYS A 255 25.73 11.70 -57.80
N LYS A 256 25.99 12.77 -58.55
CA LYS A 256 25.96 12.74 -60.03
C LYS A 256 26.80 13.86 -60.62
#